data_AF-A0A3M7MVY8-F1
#
_entry.id   AF-A0A3M7MVY8-F1
#
_cell.length_a   1.000
_cell.length_b   1.000
_cell.length_c   1.000
_cell.angle_alpha   90.00
_cell.angle_beta   90.00
_cell.angle_gamma   90.00
#
_symmetry.space_group_name_H-M   'P 1'
#
loop_
_entity.id
_entity.type
_entity.pdbx_description
1 polymer ?
#
loop_
_entity_poly.entity_id
_entity_poly.type
_entity_poly.pdbx_seq_one_letter_code
_entity_poly.pdbx_strand_id
1 'polypeptide(L)'
;MLYPVALVRRVDILTSLLEQPHELIGEVLLLLDLKDLLSLRITSRRLHQLVHSHEQAICARYYSRIRHEHAAALQLPVTLRGLPNDLTSYIELQRRYEPIHQLSLAFSQHIAMKLQLRVPFPTKETEWRWRERKTLVLHRQLFPNLFALNGFLESFRTVFMLGEQDFAGLSDDEYLCLQNVYDFDQQHIIEGVYSWSTKSIVNITAALQVFLGIAAANRLSLKSRSPRYPFASVKKILIFCGLMPFKSILCCTSQHGTNPTEQLISASERVVHNGRAKDLKPPLSSIHHFDTTRLEEAPTEQSSRGITVRNAFVDRQDLWTNAACAVAQRKGVRHGFPPNINEWLRSKLEEPATYLISLASKSKIKMAAKKVGAVQLNNTYVLPTGSLGRNILISAVVMALSARKEVISPGSPIYDYFLAQSPDALRIATYIQNGLFYFLFGAHALEVPLFAYLRLAKHGISLFSLAWFQWSATVFVGGVLTWNHFDQVLTKKAASS
;
A
#
# COMPACT_ATOMS: atom_id res chain seq x y z
N MET A 1 35.44 42.77 8.10
CA MET A 1 34.55 43.09 6.96
C MET A 1 33.54 41.95 6.81
N LEU A 2 32.34 42.15 7.33
CA LEU A 2 31.20 41.26 7.11
C LEU A 2 30.48 41.78 5.87
N TYR A 3 30.34 40.95 4.82
CA TYR A 3 29.55 41.32 3.65
C TYR A 3 28.09 41.51 4.06
N PRO A 4 27.40 42.56 3.60
CA PRO A 4 25.98 42.71 3.82
C PRO A 4 25.26 41.62 3.02
N VAL A 5 24.57 40.71 3.71
CA VAL A 5 23.60 39.83 3.07
C VAL A 5 22.50 40.72 2.53
N ALA A 6 22.57 41.02 1.24
CA ALA A 6 21.56 41.81 0.55
C ALA A 6 20.20 41.15 0.77
N LEU A 7 19.26 41.92 1.30
CA LEU A 7 17.88 41.52 1.50
C LEU A 7 17.24 41.34 0.12
N VAL A 8 17.39 40.15 -0.47
CA VAL A 8 16.72 39.79 -1.73
C VAL A 8 15.23 39.97 -1.50
N ARG A 9 14.65 40.96 -2.17
CA ARG A 9 13.21 41.25 -2.05
C ARG A 9 12.48 40.03 -2.63
N ARG A 10 11.53 39.48 -1.88
CA ARG A 10 10.71 38.30 -2.29
C ARG A 10 10.06 38.45 -3.68
N VAL A 11 9.90 39.68 -4.17
CA VAL A 11 9.36 40.01 -5.49
C VAL A 11 10.29 39.54 -6.62
N ASP A 12 11.59 39.48 -6.38
CA ASP A 12 12.58 39.15 -7.43
C ASP A 12 12.58 37.65 -7.75
N ILE A 13 12.44 36.80 -6.73
CA ILE A 13 12.51 35.33 -6.91
C ILE A 13 11.34 34.80 -7.75
N LEU A 14 10.12 35.28 -7.52
CA LEU A 14 8.94 34.83 -8.27
C LEU A 14 8.98 35.33 -9.72
N THR A 15 9.50 36.54 -9.93
CA THR A 15 9.67 37.10 -11.28
C THR A 15 10.75 36.31 -12.03
N SER A 16 11.90 36.05 -11.40
CA SER A 16 12.96 35.23 -11.98
C SER A 16 12.51 33.80 -12.25
N LEU A 17 11.65 33.21 -11.41
CA LEU A 17 11.07 31.87 -11.66
C LEU A 17 10.17 31.88 -12.89
N LEU A 18 9.33 32.90 -13.06
CA LEU A 18 8.45 33.04 -14.22
C LEU A 18 9.20 33.31 -15.53
N GLU A 19 10.44 33.81 -15.45
CA GLU A 19 11.33 34.03 -16.59
C GLU A 19 12.13 32.78 -16.99
N GLN A 20 12.08 31.69 -16.21
CA GLN A 20 12.79 30.45 -16.55
C GLN A 20 12.08 29.66 -17.67
N PRO A 21 12.82 28.81 -18.41
CA PRO A 21 12.23 27.81 -19.31
C PRO A 21 11.18 26.93 -18.61
N HIS A 22 10.14 26.54 -19.35
CA HIS A 22 9.02 25.76 -18.81
C HIS A 22 9.45 24.45 -18.14
N GLU A 23 10.50 23.79 -18.65
CA GLU A 23 11.04 22.55 -18.10
C GLU A 23 11.62 22.76 -16.70
N LEU A 24 12.39 23.85 -16.50
CA LEU A 24 12.97 24.19 -15.19
C LEU A 24 11.90 24.60 -14.19
N ILE A 25 10.87 25.31 -14.66
CA ILE A 25 9.72 25.65 -13.80
C ILE A 25 9.01 24.38 -13.33
N GLY A 26 8.78 23.42 -14.23
CA GLY A 26 8.22 22.12 -13.89
C GLY A 26 9.02 21.41 -12.79
N GLU A 27 10.34 21.32 -12.95
CA GLU A 27 11.22 20.69 -11.94
C GLU A 27 11.19 21.40 -10.58
N VAL A 28 11.20 22.74 -10.57
CA VAL A 28 11.09 23.52 -9.33
C VAL A 28 9.74 23.29 -8.65
N LEU A 29 8.63 23.34 -9.40
CA LEU A 29 7.30 23.07 -8.85
C LEU A 29 7.19 21.65 -8.29
N LEU A 30 7.83 20.68 -8.93
CA LEU A 30 7.86 19.30 -8.45
C LEU A 30 8.62 19.15 -7.12
N LEU A 31 9.56 20.04 -6.80
CA LEU A 31 10.31 20.05 -5.54
C LEU A 31 9.55 20.68 -4.37
N LEU A 32 8.55 21.52 -4.65
CA LEU A 32 7.76 22.20 -3.62
C LEU A 32 6.83 21.24 -2.90
N ASP A 33 6.64 21.46 -1.60
CA ASP A 33 5.63 20.76 -0.81
C ASP A 33 4.21 21.18 -1.23
N LEU A 34 3.22 20.31 -0.98
CA LEU A 34 1.82 20.56 -1.33
C LEU A 34 1.30 21.90 -0.76
N LYS A 35 1.71 22.25 0.46
CA LYS A 35 1.34 23.51 1.12
C LYS A 35 1.83 24.72 0.33
N ASP A 36 3.06 24.66 -0.19
CA ASP A 36 3.67 25.74 -0.95
C ASP A 36 3.03 25.84 -2.34
N LEU A 37 2.74 24.71 -2.99
CA LEU A 37 2.00 24.67 -4.26
C LEU A 37 0.62 25.32 -4.15
N LEU A 38 -0.11 25.00 -3.08
CA LEU A 38 -1.40 25.64 -2.79
C LEU A 38 -1.25 27.12 -2.49
N SER A 39 -0.20 27.50 -1.76
CA SER A 39 0.08 28.91 -1.46
C SER A 39 0.40 29.70 -2.74
N LEU A 40 1.19 29.13 -3.67
CA LEU A 40 1.46 29.71 -4.98
C LEU A 40 0.17 29.88 -5.79
N ARG A 41 -0.69 28.85 -5.80
CA ARG A 41 -1.98 28.88 -6.50
C ARG A 41 -2.90 30.01 -6.03
N ILE A 42 -2.84 30.36 -4.75
CA ILE A 42 -3.67 31.41 -4.13
C ILE A 42 -3.02 32.81 -4.29
N THR A 43 -1.70 32.89 -4.41
CA THR A 43 -0.95 34.16 -4.39
C THR A 43 -1.21 35.04 -5.62
N SER A 44 -1.32 34.47 -6.82
CA SER A 44 -1.65 35.25 -8.03
C SER A 44 -2.24 34.40 -9.16
N ARG A 45 -2.97 35.05 -10.09
CA ARG A 45 -3.55 34.38 -11.27
C ARG A 45 -2.48 33.74 -12.17
N ARG A 46 -1.31 34.38 -12.33
CA ARG A 46 -0.22 33.84 -13.14
C ARG A 46 0.37 32.56 -12.53
N LEU A 47 0.58 32.56 -11.22
CA LEU A 47 1.06 31.37 -10.50
C LEU A 47 0.02 30.26 -10.46
N HIS A 48 -1.26 30.60 -10.38
CA HIS A 48 -2.35 29.63 -10.54
C HIS A 48 -2.28 28.92 -11.89
N GLN A 49 -2.19 29.67 -12.99
CA GLN A 49 -2.09 29.12 -14.35
C GLN A 49 -0.84 28.25 -14.51
N LEU A 50 0.26 28.66 -13.90
CA LEU A 50 1.52 27.92 -13.94
C LEU A 50 1.43 26.58 -13.20
N VAL A 51 0.85 26.56 -12.00
CA VAL A 51 0.61 25.31 -11.25
C VAL A 51 -0.36 24.42 -12.02
N HIS A 52 -1.41 25.01 -12.62
CA HIS A 52 -2.41 24.28 -13.40
C HIS A 52 -1.82 23.64 -14.66
N SER A 53 -0.94 24.33 -15.40
CA SER A 53 -0.32 23.77 -16.61
C SER A 53 0.64 22.60 -16.32
N HIS A 54 1.12 22.47 -15.09
CA HIS A 54 2.00 21.38 -14.65
C HIS A 54 1.29 20.41 -13.69
N GLU A 55 -0.02 20.57 -13.48
CA GLU A 55 -0.77 19.90 -12.42
C GLU A 55 -0.72 18.37 -12.54
N GLN A 56 -0.78 17.86 -13.77
CA GLN A 56 -0.71 16.43 -14.04
C GLN A 56 0.67 15.83 -13.68
N ALA A 57 1.77 16.52 -14.00
CA ALA A 57 3.12 16.07 -13.67
C ALA A 57 3.37 16.12 -12.15
N ILE A 58 2.90 17.20 -11.51
CA ILE A 58 2.91 17.37 -10.06
C ILE A 58 2.16 16.22 -9.39
N CYS A 59 0.91 15.98 -9.83
CA CYS A 59 0.11 14.87 -9.34
C CYS A 59 0.80 13.53 -9.58
N ALA A 60 1.34 13.25 -10.77
CA ALA A 60 2.05 12.00 -11.05
C ALA A 60 3.22 11.74 -10.08
N ARG A 61 4.01 12.76 -9.75
CA ARG A 61 5.11 12.66 -8.75
C ARG A 61 4.59 12.44 -7.33
N TYR A 62 3.57 13.18 -6.92
CA TYR A 62 2.99 13.01 -5.59
C TYR A 62 2.32 11.65 -5.43
N TYR A 63 1.66 11.16 -6.49
CA TYR A 63 1.12 9.82 -6.55
C TYR A 63 2.19 8.75 -6.55
N SER A 64 3.32 8.96 -7.22
CA SER A 64 4.41 7.99 -7.17
C SER A 64 4.94 7.83 -5.74
N ARG A 65 5.00 8.90 -4.95
CA ARG A 65 5.33 8.81 -3.51
C ARG A 65 4.33 7.94 -2.72
N ILE A 66 3.02 8.19 -2.87
CA ILE A 66 1.98 7.37 -2.23
C ILE A 66 2.03 5.91 -2.74
N ARG A 67 2.28 5.72 -4.03
CA ARG A 67 2.42 4.41 -4.66
C ARG A 67 3.67 3.68 -4.15
N HIS A 68 4.85 4.27 -4.07
CA HIS A 68 6.04 3.52 -3.70
C HIS A 68 5.96 2.88 -2.30
N GLU A 69 5.14 3.42 -1.41
CA GLU A 69 4.92 2.85 -0.09
C GLU A 69 3.95 1.64 -0.10
N HIS A 70 2.93 1.61 -0.97
CA HIS A 70 1.83 0.62 -0.90
C HIS A 70 1.32 0.09 -2.27
N ALA A 71 1.96 0.44 -3.38
CA ALA A 71 1.48 0.23 -4.77
C ALA A 71 1.25 -1.21 -5.18
N ALA A 72 2.03 -2.15 -4.65
CA ALA A 72 1.83 -3.56 -4.98
C ALA A 72 0.52 -4.12 -4.39
N ALA A 73 0.03 -3.54 -3.30
CA ALA A 73 -1.16 -4.00 -2.57
C ALA A 73 -2.42 -3.23 -2.95
N LEU A 74 -2.25 -1.95 -3.27
CA LEU A 74 -3.29 -1.08 -3.79
C LEU A 74 -3.58 -1.39 -5.26
N GLN A 75 -4.24 -2.51 -5.53
CA GLN A 75 -5.09 -2.62 -6.73
C GLN A 75 -6.27 -1.67 -6.56
N LEU A 76 -5.98 -0.37 -6.50
CA LEU A 76 -7.00 0.66 -6.40
C LEU A 76 -8.02 0.42 -7.52
N PRO A 77 -9.32 0.48 -7.20
CA PRO A 77 -10.38 0.34 -8.20
C PRO A 77 -10.06 1.18 -9.43
N VAL A 78 -10.49 0.72 -10.61
CA VAL A 78 -10.18 1.39 -11.89
C VAL A 78 -10.60 2.87 -11.88
N THR A 79 -11.64 3.21 -11.12
CA THR A 79 -12.10 4.59 -10.86
C THR A 79 -11.10 5.46 -10.10
N LEU A 80 -10.19 4.87 -9.31
CA LEU A 80 -9.03 5.52 -8.68
C LEU A 80 -7.71 5.27 -9.43
N ARG A 81 -7.73 4.47 -10.51
CA ARG A 81 -6.59 4.35 -11.44
C ARG A 81 -6.50 5.49 -12.43
N GLY A 82 -7.59 6.24 -12.62
CA GLY A 82 -7.46 7.60 -13.15
C GLY A 82 -6.43 8.29 -12.27
N LEU A 83 -5.24 8.58 -12.82
CA LEU A 83 -4.38 9.58 -12.23
C LEU A 83 -5.30 10.77 -12.00
N PRO A 84 -5.44 11.31 -10.79
CA PRO A 84 -6.10 12.58 -10.73
C PRO A 84 -5.31 13.52 -11.61
N ASN A 85 -6.06 14.13 -12.51
CA ASN A 85 -5.48 15.10 -13.41
C ASN A 85 -5.27 16.43 -12.68
N ASP A 86 -5.69 16.53 -11.41
CA ASP A 86 -5.68 17.75 -10.62
C ASP A 86 -5.28 17.54 -9.14
N LEU A 87 -4.78 18.60 -8.53
CA LEU A 87 -4.32 18.66 -7.14
C LEU A 87 -5.47 18.51 -6.13
N THR A 88 -6.70 18.88 -6.50
CA THR A 88 -7.87 18.75 -5.62
C THR A 88 -8.12 17.28 -5.32
N SER A 89 -8.18 16.46 -6.35
CA SER A 89 -8.33 15.02 -6.26
C SER A 89 -7.14 14.35 -5.55
N TYR A 90 -5.92 14.89 -5.67
CA TYR A 90 -4.77 14.46 -4.84
C TYR A 90 -4.98 14.78 -3.35
N ILE A 91 -5.39 16.01 -3.02
CA ILE A 91 -5.62 16.43 -1.63
C ILE A 91 -6.72 15.61 -0.99
N GLU A 92 -7.82 15.37 -1.72
CA GLU A 92 -8.88 14.49 -1.26
C GLU A 92 -8.40 13.06 -1.07
N LEU A 93 -7.56 12.54 -1.97
CA LEU A 93 -6.96 11.23 -1.77
C LEU A 93 -6.11 11.21 -0.51
N GLN A 94 -5.24 12.20 -0.31
CA GLN A 94 -4.36 12.27 0.85
C GLN A 94 -5.14 12.36 2.16
N ARG A 95 -6.21 13.18 2.18
CA ARG A 95 -7.14 13.29 3.32
C ARG A 95 -7.81 11.96 3.65
N ARG A 96 -8.12 11.15 2.64
CA ARG A 96 -8.69 9.80 2.79
C ARG A 96 -7.63 8.76 3.16
N TYR A 97 -6.42 8.89 2.64
CA TYR A 97 -5.33 7.92 2.76
C TYR A 97 -4.77 7.85 4.18
N GLU A 98 -4.35 9.00 4.71
CA GLU A 98 -3.60 9.06 5.97
C GLU A 98 -4.35 8.43 7.15
N PRO A 99 -5.66 8.70 7.35
CA PRO A 99 -6.39 8.13 8.48
C PRO A 99 -6.57 6.63 8.38
N ILE A 100 -6.80 6.12 7.16
CA ILE A 100 -6.94 4.70 6.90
C ILE A 100 -5.59 3.99 7.03
N HIS A 101 -4.50 4.63 6.63
CA HIS A 101 -3.15 4.12 6.83
C HIS A 101 -2.87 3.91 8.32
N GLN A 102 -3.11 4.94 9.14
CA GLN A 102 -2.92 4.86 10.59
C GLN A 102 -3.83 3.82 11.23
N LEU A 103 -5.11 3.76 10.84
CA LEU A 103 -6.07 2.78 11.35
C LEU A 103 -5.62 1.35 11.04
N SER A 104 -5.20 1.09 9.79
CA SER A 104 -4.68 -0.20 9.37
C SER A 104 -3.43 -0.60 10.15
N LEU A 105 -2.52 0.35 10.41
CA LEU A 105 -1.32 0.09 11.20
C LEU A 105 -1.68 -0.26 12.64
N ALA A 106 -2.56 0.50 13.28
CA ALA A 106 -3.04 0.23 14.65
C ALA A 106 -3.72 -1.14 14.74
N PHE A 107 -4.54 -1.51 13.75
CA PHE A 107 -5.20 -2.81 13.71
C PHE A 107 -4.21 -3.95 13.58
N SER A 108 -3.23 -3.77 12.71
CA SER A 108 -2.16 -4.75 12.49
C SER A 108 -1.34 -4.96 13.75
N GLN A 109 -1.03 -3.90 14.48
CA GLN A 109 -0.34 -3.97 15.78
C GLN A 109 -1.20 -4.70 16.82
N HIS A 110 -2.48 -4.34 16.93
CA HIS A 110 -3.39 -4.97 17.88
C HIS A 110 -3.50 -6.48 17.65
N ILE A 111 -3.70 -6.89 16.39
CA ILE A 111 -3.76 -8.30 16.01
C ILE A 111 -2.42 -8.98 16.32
N ALA A 112 -1.29 -8.41 15.88
CA ALA A 112 0.04 -8.99 16.11
C ALA A 112 0.35 -9.18 17.61
N MET A 113 -0.13 -8.29 18.48
CA MET A 113 0.00 -8.41 19.94
C MET A 113 -0.88 -9.51 20.55
N LYS A 114 -2.04 -9.79 19.96
CA LYS A 114 -3.02 -10.77 20.46
C LYS A 114 -2.81 -12.18 19.90
N LEU A 115 -2.05 -12.33 18.83
CA LEU A 115 -1.67 -13.63 18.29
C LEU A 115 -0.88 -14.42 19.34
N GLN A 116 -1.53 -15.41 19.95
CA GLN A 116 -0.88 -16.35 20.83
C GLN A 116 0.03 -17.25 20.01
N LEU A 117 1.31 -17.26 20.34
CA LEU A 117 2.27 -18.14 19.68
C LEU A 117 2.37 -19.44 20.44
N ARG A 118 2.21 -20.55 19.71
CA ARG A 118 2.37 -21.89 20.26
C ARG A 118 3.80 -22.18 20.72
N VAL A 119 4.78 -21.44 20.19
CA VAL A 119 6.20 -21.64 20.47
C VAL A 119 6.77 -20.38 21.11
N PRO A 120 7.42 -20.47 22.30
CA PRO A 120 8.06 -19.33 22.93
C PRO A 120 9.26 -18.85 22.11
N PHE A 121 9.49 -17.53 22.07
CA PHE A 121 10.67 -16.99 21.41
C PHE A 121 11.93 -17.16 22.28
N PRO A 122 13.11 -17.35 21.66
CA PRO A 122 14.37 -17.44 22.39
C PRO A 122 14.70 -16.17 23.18
N THR A 123 14.34 -14.99 22.65
CA THR A 123 14.59 -13.69 23.29
C THR A 123 13.46 -12.70 23.04
N LYS A 124 13.33 -11.69 23.92
CA LYS A 124 12.38 -10.56 23.73
C LYS A 124 12.65 -9.78 22.44
N GLU A 125 13.90 -9.67 22.01
CA GLU A 125 14.26 -9.00 20.75
C GLU A 125 13.74 -9.77 19.54
N THR A 126 13.84 -11.11 19.55
CA THR A 126 13.29 -11.95 18.47
C THR A 126 11.76 -11.89 18.41
N GLU A 127 11.10 -11.83 19.57
CA GLU A 127 9.66 -11.60 19.65
C GLU A 127 9.26 -10.24 19.08
N TRP A 128 9.95 -9.18 19.49
CA TRP A 128 9.68 -7.82 19.01
C TRP A 128 9.84 -7.71 17.49
N ARG A 129 10.94 -8.23 16.92
CA ARG A 129 11.16 -8.26 15.47
C ARG A 129 10.10 -9.07 14.73
N TRP A 130 9.64 -10.18 15.33
CA TRP A 130 8.56 -10.96 14.75
C TRP A 130 7.25 -10.16 14.71
N ARG A 131 6.88 -9.50 15.82
CA ARG A 131 5.66 -8.67 15.91
C ARG A 131 5.69 -7.51 14.91
N GLU A 132 6.83 -6.83 14.78
CA GLU A 132 7.03 -5.75 13.81
C GLU A 132 6.80 -6.24 12.37
N ARG A 133 7.40 -7.38 12.01
CA ARG A 133 7.18 -7.99 10.69
C ARG A 133 5.74 -8.40 10.46
N LYS A 134 5.09 -9.05 11.43
CA LYS A 134 3.68 -9.44 11.32
C LYS A 134 2.78 -8.22 11.19
N THR A 135 3.07 -7.16 11.92
CA THR A 135 2.40 -5.86 11.78
C THR A 135 2.51 -5.35 10.35
N LEU A 136 3.70 -5.34 9.75
CA LEU A 136 3.90 -4.89 8.37
C LEU A 136 3.18 -5.78 7.34
N VAL A 137 3.19 -7.11 7.53
CA VAL A 137 2.49 -8.05 6.65
C VAL A 137 0.97 -7.83 6.73
N LEU A 138 0.43 -7.75 7.94
CA LEU A 138 -1.00 -7.47 8.17
C LEU A 138 -1.38 -6.11 7.59
N HIS A 139 -0.56 -5.08 7.79
CA HIS A 139 -0.82 -3.73 7.28
C HIS A 139 -0.96 -3.74 5.76
N ARG A 140 -0.03 -4.41 5.06
CA ARG A 140 -0.09 -4.58 3.60
C ARG A 140 -1.34 -5.30 3.13
N GLN A 141 -1.90 -6.20 3.94
CA GLN A 141 -3.14 -6.90 3.61
C GLN A 141 -4.39 -6.08 3.97
N LEU A 142 -4.44 -5.46 5.14
CA LEU A 142 -5.61 -4.76 5.66
C LEU A 142 -5.81 -3.41 5.00
N PHE A 143 -4.73 -2.67 4.75
CA PHE A 143 -4.81 -1.29 4.28
C PHE A 143 -5.64 -1.12 3.00
N PRO A 144 -5.40 -1.85 1.90
CA PRO A 144 -6.20 -1.70 0.67
C PRO A 144 -7.68 -2.00 0.89
N ASN A 145 -7.99 -2.94 1.79
CA ASN A 145 -9.36 -3.37 2.05
C ASN A 145 -10.11 -2.37 2.94
N LEU A 146 -9.45 -1.82 3.96
CA LEU A 146 -10.00 -0.72 4.77
C LEU A 146 -10.18 0.54 3.94
N PHE A 147 -9.27 0.78 2.99
CA PHE A 147 -9.37 1.91 2.07
C PHE A 147 -10.57 1.76 1.12
N ALA A 148 -10.76 0.58 0.53
CA ALA A 148 -11.94 0.27 -0.27
C ALA A 148 -13.24 0.32 0.55
N LEU A 149 -13.23 -0.19 1.79
CA LEU A 149 -14.35 -0.09 2.72
C LEU A 149 -14.70 1.37 3.02
N ASN A 150 -13.72 2.24 3.23
CA ASN A 150 -13.97 3.67 3.41
C ASN A 150 -14.64 4.28 2.18
N GLY A 151 -14.18 3.94 0.98
CA GLY A 151 -14.79 4.39 -0.27
C GLY A 151 -16.26 3.97 -0.39
N PHE A 152 -16.55 2.70 -0.09
CA PHE A 152 -17.91 2.20 -0.02
C PHE A 152 -18.78 3.00 0.96
N LEU A 153 -18.31 3.22 2.19
CA LEU A 153 -19.06 3.94 3.23
C LEU A 153 -19.33 5.39 2.83
N GLU A 154 -18.39 6.05 2.16
CA GLU A 154 -18.60 7.40 1.60
C GLU A 154 -19.68 7.40 0.51
N SER A 155 -19.63 6.46 -0.45
CA SER A 155 -20.67 6.34 -1.48
C SER A 155 -22.04 6.03 -0.89
N PHE A 156 -22.09 5.11 0.07
CA PHE A 156 -23.33 4.73 0.75
C PHE A 156 -23.89 5.91 1.56
N ARG A 157 -23.03 6.68 2.23
CA ARG A 157 -23.44 7.92 2.90
C ARG A 157 -24.09 8.89 1.92
N THR A 158 -23.50 9.10 0.74
CA THR A 158 -24.08 10.00 -0.26
C THR A 158 -25.47 9.53 -0.69
N VAL A 159 -25.64 8.23 -0.99
CA VAL A 159 -26.96 7.65 -1.32
C VAL A 159 -27.95 7.86 -0.17
N PHE A 160 -27.53 7.61 1.07
CA PHE A 160 -28.34 7.82 2.26
C PHE A 160 -28.80 9.28 2.41
N MET A 161 -27.87 10.23 2.25
CA MET A 161 -28.18 11.65 2.40
C MET A 161 -29.12 12.17 1.31
N LEU A 162 -28.96 11.69 0.07
CA LEU A 162 -29.87 12.03 -1.04
C LEU A 162 -31.25 11.38 -0.83
N GLY A 163 -31.29 10.10 -0.45
CA GLY A 163 -32.53 9.40 -0.18
C GLY A 163 -33.34 10.01 0.96
N GLU A 164 -32.70 10.52 2.02
CA GLU A 164 -33.41 11.27 3.07
C GLU A 164 -34.15 12.51 2.51
N GLN A 165 -33.58 13.19 1.50
CA GLN A 165 -34.22 14.33 0.85
C GLN A 165 -35.32 13.88 -0.11
N ASP A 166 -35.03 12.90 -0.96
CA ASP A 166 -35.95 12.39 -1.99
C ASP A 166 -37.20 11.74 -1.36
N PHE A 167 -37.03 11.12 -0.20
CA PHE A 167 -38.10 10.45 0.53
C PHE A 167 -38.68 11.29 1.67
N ALA A 168 -38.42 12.61 1.71
CA ALA A 168 -38.90 13.48 2.78
C ALA A 168 -40.44 13.49 2.93
N GLY A 169 -41.17 13.16 1.86
CA GLY A 169 -42.64 13.11 1.83
C GLY A 169 -43.28 11.80 2.29
N LEU A 170 -42.53 10.71 2.49
CA LEU A 170 -43.11 9.44 2.94
C LEU A 170 -43.50 9.50 4.43
N SER A 171 -44.48 8.70 4.85
CA SER A 171 -44.71 8.45 6.28
C SER A 171 -43.52 7.74 6.92
N ASP A 172 -43.44 7.74 8.25
CA ASP A 172 -42.35 7.07 8.97
C ASP A 172 -42.36 5.55 8.76
N ASP A 173 -43.54 4.93 8.68
CA ASP A 173 -43.66 3.49 8.41
C ASP A 173 -43.22 3.14 6.99
N GLU A 174 -43.64 3.93 5.98
CA GLU A 174 -43.21 3.75 4.59
C GLU A 174 -41.70 3.91 4.44
N TYR A 175 -41.11 4.90 5.12
CA TYR A 175 -39.67 5.09 5.12
C TYR A 175 -38.92 3.91 5.75
N LEU A 176 -39.43 3.37 6.85
CA LEU A 176 -38.87 2.18 7.48
C LEU A 176 -38.97 0.93 6.62
N CYS A 177 -39.89 0.90 5.64
CA CYS A 177 -40.01 -0.16 4.64
C CYS A 177 -39.00 -0.03 3.48
N LEU A 178 -38.31 1.10 3.31
CA LEU A 178 -37.31 1.30 2.25
C LEU A 178 -36.03 0.47 2.42
N GLN A 179 -35.94 -0.37 3.44
CA GLN A 179 -34.74 -1.17 3.70
C GLN A 179 -34.26 -1.93 2.47
N ASN A 180 -35.18 -2.59 1.76
CA ASN A 180 -34.84 -3.37 0.57
C ASN A 180 -34.29 -2.49 -0.57
N VAL A 181 -34.74 -1.24 -0.68
CA VAL A 181 -34.26 -0.29 -1.70
C VAL A 181 -32.79 0.03 -1.44
N TYR A 182 -32.45 0.36 -0.20
CA TYR A 182 -31.05 0.60 0.18
C TYR A 182 -30.17 -0.65 0.07
N ASP A 183 -30.71 -1.84 0.31
CA ASP A 183 -29.98 -3.09 0.06
C ASP A 183 -29.67 -3.27 -1.44
N PHE A 184 -30.55 -2.84 -2.34
CA PHE A 184 -30.28 -2.83 -3.79
C PHE A 184 -29.24 -1.76 -4.17
N ASP A 185 -29.32 -0.56 -3.59
CA ASP A 185 -28.32 0.49 -3.85
C ASP A 185 -26.93 0.05 -3.38
N GLN A 186 -26.82 -0.61 -2.23
CA GLN A 186 -25.57 -1.19 -1.77
C GLN A 186 -25.02 -2.21 -2.76
N GLN A 187 -25.87 -3.11 -3.28
CA GLN A 187 -25.46 -4.07 -4.32
C GLN A 187 -24.96 -3.35 -5.58
N HIS A 188 -25.66 -2.29 -6.00
CA HIS A 188 -25.26 -1.49 -7.14
C HIS A 188 -23.92 -0.78 -6.93
N ILE A 189 -23.67 -0.22 -5.73
CA ILE A 189 -22.37 0.37 -5.38
C ILE A 189 -21.26 -0.70 -5.46
N ILE A 190 -21.53 -1.90 -4.92
CA ILE A 190 -20.58 -3.03 -4.92
C ILE A 190 -20.25 -3.47 -6.37
N GLU A 191 -21.23 -3.47 -7.27
CA GLU A 191 -21.07 -3.92 -8.65
C GLU A 191 -20.51 -2.83 -9.58
N GLY A 192 -21.10 -1.63 -9.54
CA GLY A 192 -20.91 -0.56 -10.52
C GLY A 192 -19.76 0.39 -10.21
N VAL A 193 -19.69 0.91 -8.98
CA VAL A 193 -18.73 1.98 -8.64
C VAL A 193 -17.27 1.50 -8.66
N TYR A 194 -17.07 0.19 -8.46
CA TYR A 194 -15.72 -0.33 -8.23
C TYR A 194 -15.33 -1.60 -8.99
N SER A 195 -16.21 -2.18 -9.81
CA SER A 195 -15.91 -3.39 -10.60
C SER A 195 -15.24 -4.49 -9.78
N TRP A 196 -15.66 -4.67 -8.51
CA TRP A 196 -14.89 -5.47 -7.56
C TRP A 196 -14.82 -6.95 -7.96
N SER A 197 -13.61 -7.50 -7.93
CA SER A 197 -13.44 -8.94 -8.07
C SER A 197 -14.05 -9.66 -6.86
N THR A 198 -14.45 -10.92 -7.06
CA THR A 198 -14.86 -11.81 -5.96
C THR A 198 -13.87 -11.79 -4.78
N LYS A 199 -12.56 -11.82 -5.09
CA LYS A 199 -11.48 -11.76 -4.09
C LYS A 199 -11.50 -10.44 -3.30
N SER A 200 -11.80 -9.33 -3.96
CA SER A 200 -11.93 -8.01 -3.33
C SER A 200 -13.09 -7.99 -2.34
N ILE A 201 -14.26 -8.52 -2.73
CA ILE A 201 -15.45 -8.60 -1.87
C ILE A 201 -15.14 -9.40 -0.60
N VAL A 202 -14.51 -10.57 -0.74
CA VAL A 202 -14.06 -11.40 0.40
C VAL A 202 -13.12 -10.63 1.33
N ASN A 203 -12.11 -9.96 0.77
CA ASN A 203 -11.12 -9.25 1.57
C ASN A 203 -11.68 -8.01 2.29
N ILE A 204 -12.59 -7.26 1.65
CA ILE A 204 -13.28 -6.12 2.27
C ILE A 204 -14.19 -6.61 3.40
N THR A 205 -14.91 -7.70 3.18
CA THR A 205 -15.74 -8.34 4.22
C THR A 205 -14.91 -8.75 5.43
N ALA A 206 -13.75 -9.37 5.19
CA ALA A 206 -12.81 -9.71 6.25
C ALA A 206 -12.28 -8.47 6.99
N ALA A 207 -11.95 -7.38 6.27
CA ALA A 207 -11.50 -6.14 6.87
C ALA A 207 -12.58 -5.47 7.74
N LEU A 208 -13.85 -5.49 7.31
CA LEU A 208 -14.97 -5.04 8.12
C LEU A 208 -15.11 -5.89 9.39
N GLN A 209 -15.04 -7.22 9.28
CA GLN A 209 -15.10 -8.09 10.46
C GLN A 209 -13.92 -7.87 11.42
N VAL A 210 -12.71 -7.64 10.90
CA VAL A 210 -11.54 -7.24 11.72
C VAL A 210 -11.82 -5.94 12.45
N PHE A 211 -12.34 -4.93 11.74
CA PHE A 211 -12.72 -3.65 12.33
C PHE A 211 -13.73 -3.85 13.47
N LEU A 212 -14.80 -4.60 13.22
CA LEU A 212 -15.85 -4.86 14.21
C LEU A 212 -15.32 -5.64 15.43
N GLY A 213 -14.43 -6.61 15.21
CA GLY A 213 -13.78 -7.36 16.29
C GLY A 213 -12.90 -6.47 17.17
N ILE A 214 -12.13 -5.55 16.56
CA ILE A 214 -11.30 -4.59 17.29
C ILE A 214 -12.17 -3.56 18.02
N ALA A 215 -13.22 -3.05 17.39
CA ALA A 215 -14.16 -2.14 18.04
C ALA A 215 -14.80 -2.79 19.28
N ALA A 216 -15.24 -4.06 19.16
CA ALA A 216 -15.78 -4.84 20.27
C ALA A 216 -14.74 -5.08 21.38
N ALA A 217 -13.49 -5.39 21.02
CA ALA A 217 -12.39 -5.55 21.99
C ALA A 217 -12.10 -4.25 22.77
N ASN A 218 -12.38 -3.09 22.15
CA ASN A 218 -12.30 -1.76 22.77
C ASN A 218 -13.64 -1.33 23.43
N ARG A 219 -14.57 -2.27 23.63
CA ARG A 219 -15.90 -2.06 24.25
C ARG A 219 -16.76 -1.01 23.53
N LEU A 220 -16.53 -0.78 22.24
CA LEU A 220 -17.37 0.08 21.44
C LEU A 220 -18.65 -0.68 21.05
N SER A 221 -19.80 -0.20 21.48
CA SER A 221 -21.07 -0.89 21.21
C SER A 221 -21.54 -0.68 19.77
N LEU A 222 -21.89 -1.78 19.11
CA LEU A 222 -22.56 -1.75 17.80
C LEU A 222 -24.03 -1.34 17.90
N LYS A 223 -24.67 -1.56 19.05
CA LYS A 223 -26.06 -1.18 19.31
C LYS A 223 -26.08 0.02 20.24
N SER A 224 -26.73 1.11 19.84
CA SER A 224 -26.98 2.21 20.76
C SER A 224 -28.07 1.80 21.74
N ARG A 225 -27.84 2.01 23.04
CA ARG A 225 -28.92 1.98 24.05
C ARG A 225 -29.55 3.36 24.26
N SER A 226 -28.98 4.41 23.67
CA SER A 226 -29.47 5.78 23.82
C SER A 226 -30.13 6.26 22.52
N PRO A 227 -31.47 6.37 22.48
CA PRO A 227 -32.19 6.83 21.30
C PRO A 227 -31.98 8.33 21.01
N ARG A 228 -31.40 9.09 21.94
CA ARG A 228 -31.28 10.56 21.85
C ARG A 228 -30.02 11.09 21.15
N TYR A 229 -29.00 10.25 20.96
CA TYR A 229 -27.74 10.70 20.35
C TYR A 229 -27.51 10.05 18.98
N PRO A 230 -27.34 10.83 17.90
CA PRO A 230 -27.15 10.31 16.56
C PRO A 230 -25.86 9.46 16.40
N PHE A 231 -24.87 9.64 17.29
CA PHE A 231 -23.58 8.93 17.25
C PHE A 231 -23.40 7.86 18.34
N ALA A 232 -24.46 7.40 18.99
CA ALA A 232 -24.35 6.46 20.11
C ALA A 232 -24.08 4.99 19.71
N SER A 233 -23.72 4.71 18.44
CA SER A 233 -23.28 3.37 18.02
C SER A 233 -22.23 3.44 16.92
N VAL A 234 -21.34 2.44 16.89
CA VAL A 234 -20.34 2.27 15.83
C VAL A 234 -20.97 2.26 14.43
N LYS A 235 -22.13 1.60 14.28
CA LYS A 235 -22.84 1.49 13.01
C LYS A 235 -23.26 2.85 12.45
N LYS A 236 -23.86 3.70 13.29
CA LYS A 236 -24.28 5.05 12.89
C LYS A 236 -23.10 5.92 12.48
N ILE A 237 -22.00 5.82 13.22
CA ILE A 237 -20.78 6.56 12.92
C ILE A 237 -20.19 6.09 11.58
N LEU A 238 -20.22 4.79 11.29
CA LEU A 238 -19.78 4.28 9.99
C LEU A 238 -20.61 4.84 8.83
N ILE A 239 -21.94 4.87 8.96
CA ILE A 239 -22.82 5.43 7.89
C ILE A 239 -22.58 6.92 7.71
N PHE A 240 -22.55 7.71 8.79
CA PHE A 240 -22.56 9.17 8.67
C PHE A 240 -21.16 9.81 8.61
N CYS A 241 -20.17 9.17 9.21
CA CYS A 241 -18.83 9.73 9.37
C CYS A 241 -17.72 8.83 8.77
N GLY A 242 -18.06 7.66 8.24
CA GLY A 242 -17.09 6.71 7.69
C GLY A 242 -16.15 6.15 8.76
N LEU A 243 -14.92 5.79 8.34
CA LEU A 243 -13.91 5.24 9.24
C LEU A 243 -13.09 6.31 9.99
N MET A 244 -13.21 7.57 9.58
CA MET A 244 -12.35 8.67 10.04
C MET A 244 -12.36 8.89 11.56
N PRO A 245 -13.52 8.92 12.26
CA PRO A 245 -13.55 9.17 13.70
C PRO A 245 -12.81 8.10 14.51
N PHE A 246 -12.73 6.88 13.99
CA PHE A 246 -12.13 5.75 14.70
C PHE A 246 -10.60 5.85 14.81
N LYS A 247 -9.94 6.61 13.95
CA LYS A 247 -8.49 6.86 14.04
C LYS A 247 -8.11 7.40 15.42
N SER A 248 -8.78 8.45 15.91
CA SER A 248 -8.40 9.08 17.18
C SER A 248 -8.64 8.19 18.41
N ILE A 249 -9.43 7.12 18.28
CA ILE A 249 -9.86 6.31 19.43
C ILE A 249 -9.13 4.98 19.42
N LEU A 250 -9.00 4.37 18.24
CA LEU A 250 -8.36 3.08 18.09
C LEU A 250 -6.83 3.19 17.94
N CYS A 251 -6.31 4.35 17.50
CA CYS A 251 -4.87 4.58 17.43
C CYS A 251 -4.30 5.19 18.72
N CYS A 252 -5.11 5.86 19.54
CA CYS A 252 -4.66 6.39 20.81
C CYS A 252 -4.71 5.30 21.88
N THR A 253 -3.55 4.73 22.22
CA THR A 253 -3.35 3.90 23.42
C THR A 253 -3.42 4.81 24.67
N SER A 254 -4.57 5.44 24.89
CA SER A 254 -4.76 6.39 25.98
C SER A 254 -4.66 5.66 27.32
N GLN A 255 -3.63 6.02 28.09
CA GLN A 255 -3.45 5.68 29.51
C GLN A 255 -4.40 6.47 30.43
N HIS A 256 -5.25 7.35 29.90
CA HIS A 256 -6.17 8.16 30.68
C HIS A 256 -7.57 7.54 30.71
N GLY A 257 -8.11 7.35 31.93
CA GLY A 257 -9.36 6.65 32.26
C GLY A 257 -10.66 7.31 31.80
N THR A 258 -10.66 7.95 30.63
CA THR A 258 -11.87 8.49 29.99
C THR A 258 -12.61 7.39 29.21
N ASN A 259 -13.94 7.48 29.15
CA ASN A 259 -14.78 6.49 28.48
C ASN A 259 -14.56 6.52 26.95
N PRO A 260 -14.12 5.43 26.31
CA PRO A 260 -13.88 5.38 24.86
C PRO A 260 -15.10 5.78 24.02
N THR A 261 -16.30 5.57 24.54
CA THR A 261 -17.56 5.93 23.86
C THR A 261 -17.77 7.43 23.79
N GLU A 262 -17.43 8.17 24.86
CA GLU A 262 -17.55 9.63 24.90
C GLU A 262 -16.52 10.28 23.98
N GLN A 263 -15.28 9.75 23.96
CA GLN A 263 -14.28 10.18 22.99
C GLN A 263 -14.74 9.95 21.55
N LEU A 264 -15.41 8.82 21.29
CA LEU A 264 -15.97 8.49 19.99
C LEU A 264 -17.07 9.44 19.55
N ILE A 265 -17.98 9.78 20.46
CA ILE A 265 -19.04 10.75 20.19
C ILE A 265 -18.40 12.12 19.89
N SER A 266 -17.50 12.59 20.74
CA SER A 266 -16.81 13.88 20.55
C SER A 266 -15.99 13.93 19.26
N ALA A 267 -15.31 12.84 18.88
CA ALA A 267 -14.58 12.76 17.63
C ALA A 267 -15.52 12.76 16.41
N SER A 268 -16.66 12.08 16.51
CA SER A 268 -17.67 12.04 15.45
C SER A 268 -18.32 13.40 15.25
N GLU A 269 -18.68 14.08 16.33
CA GLU A 269 -19.17 15.46 16.34
C GLU A 269 -18.14 16.40 15.70
N ARG A 270 -16.85 16.28 16.04
CA ARG A 270 -15.78 17.06 15.39
C ARG A 270 -15.68 16.78 13.89
N VAL A 271 -15.86 15.55 13.41
CA VAL A 271 -15.83 15.28 11.95
C VAL A 271 -17.02 15.95 11.26
N VAL A 272 -18.20 15.89 11.86
CA VAL A 272 -19.42 16.54 11.35
C VAL A 272 -19.28 18.06 11.37
N HIS A 273 -18.71 18.62 12.45
CA HIS A 273 -18.53 20.06 12.61
C HIS A 273 -17.35 20.62 11.85
N ASN A 274 -16.22 19.91 11.72
CA ASN A 274 -15.05 20.37 10.94
C ASN A 274 -15.28 20.22 9.43
N GLY A 275 -16.28 19.45 9.01
CA GLY A 275 -16.85 19.55 7.67
C GLY A 275 -17.48 20.93 7.39
N ARG A 276 -17.83 21.69 8.44
CA ARG A 276 -18.12 23.13 8.33
C ARG A 276 -16.83 23.91 8.55
N ALA A 277 -16.30 24.50 7.49
CA ALA A 277 -15.23 25.47 7.61
C ALA A 277 -15.72 26.75 8.32
N LYS A 278 -15.79 26.76 9.66
CA LYS A 278 -16.24 27.93 10.43
C LYS A 278 -15.17 28.99 10.69
N ASP A 279 -13.88 28.71 10.45
CA ASP A 279 -12.78 29.66 10.70
C ASP A 279 -11.96 30.03 9.45
N LEU A 280 -12.41 29.65 8.25
CA LEU A 280 -11.85 30.21 7.02
C LEU A 280 -12.64 31.48 6.70
N LYS A 281 -11.94 32.62 6.58
CA LYS A 281 -12.46 33.82 5.91
C LYS A 281 -13.22 33.37 4.64
N PRO A 282 -14.37 33.99 4.30
CA PRO A 282 -15.11 33.61 3.10
C PRO A 282 -14.14 33.47 1.94
N PRO A 283 -14.16 32.34 1.20
CA PRO A 283 -13.23 32.14 0.12
C PRO A 283 -13.35 33.33 -0.84
N LEU A 284 -12.21 33.96 -1.14
CA LEU A 284 -12.14 34.96 -2.21
C LEU A 284 -12.78 34.33 -3.45
N SER A 285 -13.66 35.06 -4.12
CA SER A 285 -14.38 34.62 -5.32
C SER A 285 -13.40 33.97 -6.30
N SER A 286 -13.49 32.64 -6.39
CA SER A 286 -12.68 31.86 -7.33
C SER A 286 -13.07 32.25 -8.76
N ILE A 287 -12.07 32.57 -9.58
CA ILE A 287 -12.22 32.97 -10.99
C ILE A 287 -12.71 31.80 -11.89
N HIS A 288 -12.80 30.59 -11.34
CA HIS A 288 -13.42 29.46 -12.01
C HIS A 288 -14.55 28.89 -11.15
N HIS A 289 -15.61 28.43 -11.82
CA HIS A 289 -16.86 27.83 -11.34
C HIS A 289 -16.70 26.70 -10.31
N PHE A 290 -16.07 27.00 -9.18
CA PHE A 290 -16.10 26.18 -7.98
C PHE A 290 -17.42 26.48 -7.29
N ASP A 291 -18.44 25.72 -7.66
CA ASP A 291 -19.59 25.52 -6.81
C ASP A 291 -19.20 24.59 -5.64
N THR A 292 -18.40 25.11 -4.70
CA THR A 292 -18.12 24.43 -3.43
C THR A 292 -19.32 24.47 -2.50
N THR A 293 -20.38 25.21 -2.83
CA THR A 293 -21.60 25.28 -2.00
C THR A 293 -22.33 23.93 -1.95
N ARG A 294 -22.07 23.03 -2.90
CA ARG A 294 -22.64 21.68 -2.92
C ARG A 294 -22.02 20.65 -1.95
N LEU A 295 -20.88 20.94 -1.34
CA LEU A 295 -20.19 20.03 -0.40
C LEU A 295 -20.11 20.56 1.04
N GLU A 296 -20.44 21.83 1.29
CA GLU A 296 -20.20 22.49 2.57
C GLU A 296 -21.43 22.60 3.48
N GLU A 297 -22.64 22.33 2.96
CA GLU A 297 -23.83 22.21 3.81
C GLU A 297 -24.05 20.75 4.20
N ALA A 298 -23.29 20.27 5.18
CA ALA A 298 -23.76 19.14 5.98
C ALA A 298 -25.09 19.58 6.62
N PRO A 299 -26.24 18.97 6.23
CA PRO A 299 -27.54 19.46 6.62
C PRO A 299 -27.63 19.47 8.14
N THR A 300 -27.72 20.67 8.70
CA THR A 300 -28.09 20.86 10.09
C THR A 300 -29.48 20.31 10.23
N GLU A 301 -29.65 19.16 10.88
CA GLU A 301 -30.84 18.86 11.69
C GLU A 301 -32.21 19.09 11.04
N GLN A 302 -32.31 19.06 9.71
CA GLN A 302 -33.57 19.17 8.97
C GLN A 302 -33.80 17.91 8.15
N SER A 303 -33.50 16.75 8.74
CA SER A 303 -34.38 15.63 8.41
C SER A 303 -35.75 16.04 8.94
N SER A 304 -36.76 16.07 8.09
CA SER A 304 -38.16 16.21 8.53
C SER A 304 -38.54 15.11 9.52
N ARG A 305 -37.78 14.00 9.54
CA ARG A 305 -37.99 12.86 10.41
C ARG A 305 -37.26 13.01 11.73
N GLY A 306 -37.97 12.66 12.81
CA GLY A 306 -37.39 12.65 14.15
C GLY A 306 -36.21 11.67 14.27
N ILE A 307 -35.27 12.00 15.16
CA ILE A 307 -34.06 11.22 15.47
C ILE A 307 -34.39 9.73 15.72
N THR A 308 -35.53 9.44 16.36
CA THR A 308 -36.00 8.09 16.65
C THR A 308 -36.20 7.22 15.39
N VAL A 309 -36.84 7.77 14.35
CA VAL A 309 -37.20 7.04 13.13
C VAL A 309 -35.94 6.72 12.34
N ARG A 310 -35.07 7.71 12.16
CA ARG A 310 -33.76 7.54 11.52
C ARG A 310 -32.89 6.52 12.24
N ASN A 311 -32.92 6.54 13.58
CA ASN A 311 -32.22 5.55 14.39
C ASN A 311 -32.73 4.13 14.16
N ALA A 312 -34.06 3.96 14.18
CA ALA A 312 -34.68 2.67 13.91
C ALA A 312 -34.35 2.17 12.49
N PHE A 313 -34.34 3.06 11.50
CA PHE A 313 -33.94 2.73 10.14
C PHE A 313 -32.50 2.22 10.06
N VAL A 314 -31.55 3.00 10.58
CA VAL A 314 -30.12 2.62 10.59
C VAL A 314 -29.91 1.31 11.35
N ASP A 315 -30.62 1.09 12.46
CA ASP A 315 -30.47 -0.14 13.24
C ASP A 315 -30.97 -1.39 12.48
N ARG A 316 -31.93 -1.23 11.54
CA ARG A 316 -32.42 -2.31 10.65
C ARG A 316 -31.50 -2.60 9.46
N GLN A 317 -30.75 -1.61 8.95
CA GLN A 317 -29.89 -1.75 7.77
C GLN A 317 -28.79 -2.80 7.96
N ASP A 318 -28.55 -3.68 6.99
CA ASP A 318 -27.24 -4.35 6.95
C ASP A 318 -26.26 -3.46 6.19
N LEU A 319 -25.07 -3.23 6.75
CA LEU A 319 -24.14 -2.25 6.16
C LEU A 319 -23.41 -2.77 4.92
N TRP A 320 -23.33 -4.08 4.74
CA TRP A 320 -22.41 -4.66 3.77
C TRP A 320 -22.66 -6.15 3.52
N THR A 321 -22.81 -6.93 4.57
CA THR A 321 -22.80 -8.41 4.53
C THR A 321 -23.83 -8.98 3.56
N ASN A 322 -25.10 -8.57 3.64
CA ASN A 322 -26.20 -9.08 2.82
C ASN A 322 -26.01 -8.69 1.35
N ALA A 323 -25.71 -7.41 1.10
CA ALA A 323 -25.45 -6.91 -0.24
C ALA A 323 -24.22 -7.61 -0.87
N ALA A 324 -23.14 -7.76 -0.10
CA ALA A 324 -21.93 -8.46 -0.52
C ALA A 324 -22.17 -9.96 -0.76
N CYS A 325 -22.98 -10.61 0.07
CA CYS A 325 -23.41 -12.01 -0.12
C CYS A 325 -24.15 -12.15 -1.46
N ALA A 326 -25.15 -11.31 -1.71
CA ALA A 326 -25.94 -11.35 -2.93
C ALA A 326 -25.08 -11.16 -4.19
N VAL A 327 -24.18 -10.17 -4.17
CA VAL A 327 -23.25 -9.92 -5.28
C VAL A 327 -22.25 -11.07 -5.46
N ALA A 328 -21.69 -11.62 -4.38
CA ALA A 328 -20.77 -12.75 -4.44
C ALA A 328 -21.45 -14.00 -5.01
N GLN A 329 -22.68 -14.29 -4.60
CA GLN A 329 -23.47 -15.42 -5.12
C GLN A 329 -23.75 -15.27 -6.61
N ARG A 330 -24.15 -14.08 -7.09
CA ARG A 330 -24.31 -13.80 -8.52
C ARG A 330 -23.02 -14.00 -9.32
N LYS A 331 -21.87 -13.69 -8.71
CA LYS A 331 -20.54 -13.93 -9.30
C LYS A 331 -20.04 -15.37 -9.14
N GLY A 332 -20.90 -16.30 -8.72
CA GLY A 332 -20.59 -17.74 -8.67
C GLY A 332 -19.90 -18.22 -7.39
N VAL A 333 -19.81 -17.40 -6.33
CA VAL A 333 -19.31 -17.83 -5.03
C VAL A 333 -20.39 -18.63 -4.32
N ARG A 334 -20.39 -19.95 -4.50
CA ARG A 334 -21.45 -20.79 -3.94
C ARG A 334 -21.24 -21.13 -2.46
N HIS A 335 -19.99 -21.22 -1.96
CA HIS A 335 -19.69 -21.73 -0.61
C HIS A 335 -18.67 -20.86 0.14
N GLY A 336 -18.83 -20.72 1.47
CA GLY A 336 -17.83 -20.14 2.37
C GLY A 336 -17.83 -18.61 2.52
N PHE A 337 -18.92 -17.93 2.13
CA PHE A 337 -19.08 -16.48 2.33
C PHE A 337 -20.22 -16.20 3.34
N PRO A 338 -20.05 -15.29 4.32
CA PRO A 338 -18.86 -14.47 4.59
C PRO A 338 -17.65 -15.34 5.03
N PRO A 339 -16.41 -14.90 4.76
CA PRO A 339 -15.22 -15.69 5.08
C PRO A 339 -15.11 -15.94 6.58
N ASN A 340 -14.62 -17.12 6.96
CA ASN A 340 -14.20 -17.36 8.33
C ASN A 340 -12.97 -16.50 8.63
N ILE A 341 -13.11 -15.49 9.50
CA ILE A 341 -12.05 -14.53 9.81
C ILE A 341 -10.77 -15.20 10.35
N ASN A 342 -10.89 -16.28 11.12
CA ASN A 342 -9.74 -16.99 11.66
C ASN A 342 -8.98 -17.74 10.55
N GLU A 343 -9.72 -18.33 9.61
CA GLU A 343 -9.13 -18.98 8.44
C GLU A 343 -8.47 -17.96 7.51
N TRP A 344 -9.14 -16.82 7.27
CA TRP A 344 -8.56 -15.73 6.49
C TRP A 344 -7.30 -15.17 7.14
N LEU A 345 -7.33 -14.86 8.45
CA LEU A 345 -6.15 -14.39 9.18
C LEU A 345 -5.03 -15.42 9.11
N ARG A 346 -5.34 -16.71 9.31
CA ARG A 346 -4.38 -17.80 9.20
C ARG A 346 -3.75 -17.84 7.81
N SER A 347 -4.54 -17.82 6.74
CA SER A 347 -4.02 -17.86 5.37
C SER A 347 -3.16 -16.64 5.01
N LYS A 348 -3.39 -15.49 5.66
CA LYS A 348 -2.58 -14.29 5.48
C LYS A 348 -1.33 -14.26 6.35
N LEU A 349 -1.34 -14.97 7.47
CA LEU A 349 -0.28 -14.98 8.48
C LEU A 349 0.65 -16.18 8.38
N GLU A 350 0.23 -17.25 7.70
CA GLU A 350 1.06 -18.42 7.39
C GLU A 350 2.24 -17.97 6.54
N GLU A 351 3.37 -17.72 7.21
CA GLU A 351 4.66 -17.68 6.55
C GLU A 351 5.04 -19.13 6.18
N PRO A 352 5.58 -19.37 4.99
CA PRO A 352 6.07 -20.70 4.65
C PRO A 352 7.11 -21.11 5.71
N ALA A 353 6.91 -22.28 6.34
CA ALA A 353 7.67 -22.77 7.50
C ALA A 353 9.20 -22.74 7.28
N THR A 354 9.63 -22.75 6.02
CA THR A 354 11.00 -22.53 5.55
C THR A 354 11.65 -21.25 6.11
N TYR A 355 10.90 -20.20 6.44
CA TYR A 355 11.47 -18.95 6.92
C TYR A 355 11.90 -18.99 8.40
N LEU A 356 11.15 -19.68 9.26
CA LEU A 356 11.53 -19.88 10.66
C LEU A 356 12.75 -20.80 10.75
N ILE A 357 12.82 -21.81 9.88
CA ILE A 357 13.98 -22.70 9.74
C ILE A 357 15.21 -21.90 9.24
N SER A 358 15.02 -20.94 8.33
CA SER A 358 16.08 -20.02 7.86
C SER A 358 16.63 -19.09 8.95
N LEU A 359 15.77 -18.58 9.83
CA LEU A 359 16.22 -17.75 10.96
C LEU A 359 17.00 -18.57 11.99
N ALA A 360 16.52 -19.77 12.31
CA ALA A 360 17.21 -20.71 13.19
C ALA A 360 18.54 -21.20 12.58
N SER A 361 18.58 -21.44 11.26
CA SER A 361 19.80 -21.83 10.57
C SER A 361 20.81 -20.68 10.49
N LYS A 362 20.37 -19.44 10.25
CA LYS A 362 21.25 -18.26 10.25
C LYS A 362 21.95 -18.03 11.58
N SER A 363 21.30 -18.34 12.72
CA SER A 363 21.97 -18.23 14.03
C SER A 363 23.06 -19.31 14.19
N LYS A 364 22.80 -20.55 13.77
CA LYS A 364 23.79 -21.64 13.74
C LYS A 364 24.93 -21.35 12.76
N ILE A 365 24.62 -20.80 11.58
CA ILE A 365 25.60 -20.38 10.57
C ILE A 365 26.49 -19.26 11.11
N LYS A 366 25.96 -18.32 11.91
CA LYS A 366 26.77 -17.25 12.52
C LYS A 366 27.81 -17.80 13.51
N MET A 367 27.48 -18.87 14.23
CA MET A 367 28.44 -19.58 15.10
C MET A 367 29.46 -20.40 14.29
N ALA A 368 29.04 -21.05 13.21
CA ALA A 368 29.96 -21.76 12.31
C ALA A 368 30.91 -20.80 11.55
N ALA A 369 30.43 -19.63 11.12
CA ALA A 369 31.20 -18.61 10.40
C ALA A 369 32.36 -18.06 11.22
N LYS A 370 32.26 -18.04 12.56
CA LYS A 370 33.37 -17.64 13.44
C LYS A 370 34.57 -18.60 13.33
N LYS A 371 34.35 -19.87 12.97
CA LYS A 371 35.41 -20.87 12.75
C LYS A 371 35.99 -20.83 11.33
N VAL A 372 35.22 -20.35 10.34
CA VAL A 372 35.63 -20.32 8.92
C VAL A 372 36.55 -19.15 8.57
N GLY A 373 36.53 -18.07 9.37
CA GLY A 373 37.34 -16.86 9.13
C GLY A 373 38.86 -17.05 9.10
N ALA A 374 39.38 -18.20 9.56
CA ALA A 374 40.81 -18.50 9.59
C ALA A 374 41.32 -19.34 8.39
N VAL A 375 40.43 -19.83 7.52
CA VAL A 375 40.80 -20.76 6.44
C VAL A 375 41.41 -20.01 5.26
N GLN A 376 42.66 -20.32 4.92
CA GLN A 376 43.37 -19.79 3.76
C GLN A 376 43.29 -20.77 2.58
N LEU A 377 42.92 -20.27 1.40
CA LEU A 377 42.86 -21.06 0.15
C LEU A 377 44.15 -20.97 -0.68
N ASN A 378 45.09 -20.09 -0.33
CA ASN A 378 46.42 -19.97 -0.95
C ASN A 378 46.39 -19.98 -2.49
N ASN A 379 45.65 -19.05 -3.09
CA ASN A 379 45.47 -18.97 -4.55
C ASN A 379 44.98 -20.27 -5.23
N THR A 380 44.18 -21.08 -4.54
CA THR A 380 43.57 -22.29 -5.12
C THR A 380 42.15 -22.01 -5.64
N TYR A 381 41.88 -22.46 -6.86
CA TYR A 381 40.53 -22.52 -7.43
C TYR A 381 40.01 -23.96 -7.43
N VAL A 382 38.74 -24.14 -7.08
CA VAL A 382 38.08 -25.45 -7.15
C VAL A 382 36.88 -25.30 -8.07
N LEU A 383 36.87 -26.06 -9.16
CA LEU A 383 35.77 -26.04 -10.13
C LEU A 383 34.46 -26.50 -9.46
N PRO A 384 33.32 -25.82 -9.67
CA PRO A 384 32.05 -26.26 -9.13
C PRO A 384 31.63 -27.60 -9.75
N THR A 385 31.23 -28.54 -8.88
CA THR A 385 30.81 -29.90 -9.27
C THR A 385 29.40 -30.20 -8.75
N GLY A 386 28.81 -31.32 -9.19
CA GLY A 386 27.49 -31.76 -8.75
C GLY A 386 26.35 -30.84 -9.18
N SER A 387 25.33 -30.72 -8.32
CA SER A 387 24.13 -29.92 -8.62
C SER A 387 24.42 -28.42 -8.72
N LEU A 388 25.36 -27.89 -7.93
CA LEU A 388 25.78 -26.49 -8.02
C LEU A 388 26.48 -26.20 -9.35
N GLY A 389 27.42 -27.05 -9.77
CA GLY A 389 28.10 -26.92 -11.07
C GLY A 389 27.11 -26.93 -12.24
N ARG A 390 26.12 -27.83 -12.21
CA ARG A 390 25.06 -27.88 -13.23
C ARG A 390 24.23 -26.60 -13.26
N ASN A 391 23.85 -26.05 -12.10
CA ASN A 391 23.05 -24.82 -12.04
C ASN A 391 23.85 -23.60 -12.52
N ILE A 392 25.15 -23.53 -12.20
CA ILE A 392 26.04 -22.48 -12.73
C ILE A 392 26.16 -22.59 -14.25
N LEU A 393 26.26 -23.81 -14.80
CA LEU A 393 26.29 -24.02 -16.24
C LEU A 393 24.98 -23.60 -16.93
N ILE A 394 23.82 -23.92 -16.33
CA ILE A 394 22.52 -23.46 -16.84
C ILE A 394 22.46 -21.93 -16.85
N SER A 395 22.91 -21.29 -15.76
CA SER A 395 23.02 -19.82 -15.69
C SER A 395 23.90 -19.27 -16.82
N ALA A 396 25.05 -19.90 -17.07
CA ALA A 396 25.95 -19.54 -18.18
C ALA A 396 25.26 -19.58 -19.54
N VAL A 397 24.52 -20.66 -19.80
CA VAL A 397 23.79 -20.85 -21.06
C VAL A 397 22.70 -19.80 -21.20
N VAL A 398 21.93 -19.54 -20.14
CA VAL A 398 20.88 -18.49 -20.15
C VAL A 398 21.49 -17.12 -20.42
N MET A 399 22.60 -16.77 -19.75
CA MET A 399 23.31 -15.51 -20.00
C MET A 399 23.78 -15.42 -21.46
N ALA A 400 24.41 -16.48 -21.98
CA ALA A 400 24.90 -16.50 -23.35
C ALA A 400 23.76 -16.35 -24.39
N LEU A 401 22.63 -17.03 -24.18
CA LEU A 401 21.45 -16.92 -25.04
C LEU A 401 20.79 -15.54 -24.93
N SER A 402 20.77 -14.95 -23.73
CA SER A 402 20.24 -13.59 -23.54
C SER A 402 21.06 -12.52 -24.27
N ALA A 403 22.36 -12.75 -24.46
CA ALA A 403 23.25 -11.82 -25.15
C ALA A 403 23.20 -11.92 -26.68
N ARG A 404 22.60 -12.99 -27.23
CA ARG A 404 22.54 -13.26 -28.67
C ARG A 404 21.17 -12.94 -29.25
N LYS A 405 21.05 -11.78 -29.89
CA LYS A 405 19.80 -11.36 -30.56
C LYS A 405 19.37 -12.35 -31.64
N GLU A 406 20.33 -13.06 -32.23
CA GLU A 406 20.11 -14.08 -33.26
C GLU A 406 19.17 -15.20 -32.79
N VAL A 407 19.08 -15.46 -31.48
CA VAL A 407 18.18 -16.48 -30.91
C VAL A 407 16.70 -16.15 -31.12
N ILE A 408 16.36 -14.87 -31.31
CA ILE A 408 14.98 -14.40 -31.58
C ILE A 408 14.86 -13.66 -32.92
N SER A 409 15.87 -13.72 -33.77
CA SER A 409 15.85 -13.12 -35.10
C SER A 409 15.24 -14.08 -36.14
N PRO A 410 14.73 -13.57 -37.28
CA PRO A 410 14.31 -14.41 -38.41
C PRO A 410 15.37 -15.45 -38.81
N GLY A 411 14.94 -16.69 -39.04
CA GLY A 411 15.82 -17.82 -39.34
C GLY A 411 16.31 -18.60 -38.11
N SER A 412 15.97 -18.16 -36.91
CA SER A 412 16.16 -18.97 -35.69
C SER A 412 14.96 -19.89 -35.47
N PRO A 413 15.16 -21.13 -34.96
CA PRO A 413 14.05 -22.03 -34.68
C PRO A 413 12.99 -21.42 -33.74
N ILE A 414 13.40 -20.62 -32.74
CA ILE A 414 12.46 -19.98 -31.82
C ILE A 414 11.62 -18.95 -32.56
N TYR A 415 12.23 -18.14 -33.43
CA TYR A 415 11.48 -17.18 -34.23
C TYR A 415 10.52 -17.90 -35.18
N ASP A 416 11.03 -18.83 -35.98
CA ASP A 416 10.28 -19.43 -37.07
C ASP A 416 9.11 -20.29 -36.58
N TYR A 417 9.26 -21.02 -35.47
CA TYR A 417 8.19 -21.86 -34.93
C TYR A 417 7.22 -21.12 -34.00
N PHE A 418 7.69 -20.14 -33.20
CA PHE A 418 6.88 -19.54 -32.14
C PHE A 418 6.59 -18.05 -32.34
N LEU A 419 7.56 -17.25 -32.79
CA LEU A 419 7.43 -15.78 -32.80
C LEU A 419 6.89 -15.23 -34.13
N ALA A 420 7.13 -15.92 -35.25
CA ALA A 420 6.73 -15.48 -36.58
C ALA A 420 5.20 -15.33 -36.74
N GLN A 421 4.43 -16.06 -35.93
CA GLN A 421 2.96 -16.06 -35.99
C GLN A 421 2.32 -14.86 -35.28
N SER A 422 3.09 -14.11 -34.46
CA SER A 422 2.53 -13.03 -33.65
C SER A 422 3.53 -11.88 -33.44
N PRO A 423 3.26 -10.67 -33.96
CA PRO A 423 4.11 -9.50 -33.72
C PRO A 423 4.19 -9.12 -32.23
N ASP A 424 3.13 -9.38 -31.47
CA ASP A 424 3.11 -9.17 -30.02
C ASP A 424 4.04 -10.15 -29.29
N ALA A 425 4.06 -11.42 -29.71
CA ALA A 425 4.98 -12.41 -29.15
C ALA A 425 6.44 -12.01 -29.38
N LEU A 426 6.79 -11.53 -30.58
CA LEU A 426 8.12 -11.02 -30.89
C LEU A 426 8.50 -9.81 -30.02
N ARG A 427 7.58 -8.86 -29.84
CA ARG A 427 7.78 -7.68 -29.00
C ARG A 427 8.03 -8.07 -27.54
N ILE A 428 7.23 -8.99 -27.01
CA ILE A 428 7.39 -9.52 -25.64
C ILE A 428 8.71 -10.27 -25.50
N ALA A 429 9.05 -11.16 -26.45
CA ALA A 429 10.31 -11.91 -26.43
C ALA A 429 11.53 -10.98 -26.45
N THR A 430 11.50 -9.93 -27.28
CA THR A 430 12.54 -8.89 -27.33
C THR A 430 12.67 -8.17 -25.99
N TYR A 431 11.55 -7.81 -25.37
CA TYR A 431 11.55 -7.15 -24.06
C TYR A 431 12.13 -8.06 -22.97
N ILE A 432 11.73 -9.34 -22.95
CA ILE A 432 12.25 -10.34 -22.01
C ILE A 432 13.75 -10.57 -22.21
N GLN A 433 14.21 -10.73 -23.46
CA GLN A 433 15.63 -10.95 -23.76
C GLN A 433 16.48 -9.76 -23.30
N ASN A 434 16.08 -8.54 -23.66
CA ASN A 434 16.79 -7.32 -23.21
C ASN A 434 16.76 -7.20 -21.68
N GLY A 435 15.61 -7.46 -21.06
CA GLY A 435 15.46 -7.45 -19.61
C GLY A 435 16.40 -8.45 -18.92
N LEU A 436 16.44 -9.69 -19.41
CA LEU A 436 17.35 -10.73 -18.92
C LEU A 436 18.82 -10.34 -19.14
N PHE A 437 19.18 -9.82 -20.31
CA PHE A 437 20.54 -9.38 -20.60
C PHE A 437 20.99 -8.31 -19.61
N TYR A 438 20.26 -7.19 -19.50
CA TYR A 438 20.66 -6.10 -18.61
C TYR A 438 20.63 -6.51 -17.13
N PHE A 439 19.65 -7.30 -16.72
CA PHE A 439 19.56 -7.78 -15.35
C PHE A 439 20.70 -8.74 -15.00
N LEU A 440 20.91 -9.80 -15.79
CA LEU A 440 21.92 -10.82 -15.50
C LEU A 440 23.34 -10.23 -15.60
N PHE A 441 23.67 -9.53 -16.69
CA PHE A 441 25.00 -8.94 -16.85
C PHE A 441 25.24 -7.82 -15.84
N GLY A 442 24.24 -6.96 -15.59
CA GLY A 442 24.37 -5.85 -14.63
C GLY A 442 24.51 -6.34 -13.19
N ALA A 443 23.63 -7.23 -12.74
CA ALA A 443 23.69 -7.78 -11.38
C ALA A 443 24.99 -8.57 -11.17
N HIS A 444 25.36 -9.44 -12.12
CA HIS A 444 26.55 -10.27 -11.97
C HIS A 444 27.85 -9.45 -12.08
N ALA A 445 27.88 -8.38 -12.87
CA ALA A 445 29.01 -7.45 -12.90
C ALA A 445 29.22 -6.76 -11.54
N LEU A 446 28.14 -6.45 -10.80
CA LEU A 446 28.23 -5.91 -9.44
C LEU A 446 28.64 -6.96 -8.40
N GLU A 447 28.23 -8.22 -8.60
CA GLU A 447 28.59 -9.31 -7.68
C GLU A 447 30.08 -9.67 -7.70
N VAL A 448 30.77 -9.53 -8.84
CA VAL A 448 32.21 -9.84 -8.96
C VAL A 448 33.08 -9.01 -8.01
N PRO A 449 33.06 -7.65 -8.03
CA PRO A 449 33.87 -6.85 -7.11
C PRO A 449 33.45 -7.05 -5.66
N LEU A 450 32.15 -7.23 -5.40
CA LEU A 450 31.63 -7.51 -4.06
C LEU A 450 32.17 -8.82 -3.51
N PHE A 451 32.16 -9.90 -4.31
CA PHE A 451 32.68 -11.19 -3.94
C PHE A 451 34.21 -11.16 -3.77
N ALA A 452 34.91 -10.49 -4.68
CA ALA A 452 36.36 -10.33 -4.59
C ALA A 452 36.77 -9.64 -3.28
N TYR A 453 36.10 -8.54 -2.93
CA TYR A 453 36.38 -7.77 -1.72
C TYR A 453 35.94 -8.51 -0.44
N LEU A 454 34.74 -9.07 -0.42
CA LEU A 454 34.17 -9.66 0.79
C LEU A 454 34.66 -11.07 1.09
N ARG A 455 35.07 -11.84 0.08
CA ARG A 455 35.43 -13.26 0.21
C ARG A 455 36.86 -13.56 -0.23
N LEU A 456 37.21 -13.29 -1.50
CA LEU A 456 38.51 -13.71 -2.04
C LEU A 456 39.71 -13.14 -1.25
N ALA A 457 39.70 -11.83 -0.99
CA ALA A 457 40.77 -11.17 -0.24
C ALA A 457 40.93 -11.73 1.19
N LYS A 458 39.83 -12.12 1.84
CA LYS A 458 39.85 -12.63 3.22
C LYS A 458 40.41 -14.05 3.32
N HIS A 459 40.36 -14.82 2.25
CA HIS A 459 40.73 -16.23 2.22
C HIS A 459 42.01 -16.49 1.41
N GLY A 460 42.88 -15.48 1.29
CA GLY A 460 44.23 -15.65 0.74
C GLY A 460 44.26 -15.86 -0.78
N ILE A 461 43.27 -15.31 -1.49
CA ILE A 461 43.31 -15.23 -2.95
C ILE A 461 43.83 -13.83 -3.33
N SER A 462 45.07 -13.78 -3.82
CA SER A 462 45.73 -12.56 -4.28
C SER A 462 45.00 -11.96 -5.48
N LEU A 463 44.82 -10.64 -5.48
CA LEU A 463 44.27 -9.89 -6.61
C LEU A 463 45.08 -10.19 -7.87
N PHE A 464 44.38 -10.38 -9.00
CA PHE A 464 44.97 -10.70 -10.31
C PHE A 464 45.73 -12.04 -10.40
N SER A 465 45.69 -12.90 -9.38
CA SER A 465 46.14 -14.28 -9.53
C SER A 465 45.25 -15.04 -10.53
N LEU A 466 45.76 -16.13 -11.10
CA LEU A 466 44.95 -16.99 -11.98
C LEU A 466 43.66 -17.48 -11.27
N ALA A 467 43.78 -17.85 -9.99
CA ALA A 467 42.63 -18.25 -9.18
C ALA A 467 41.64 -17.09 -8.96
N TRP A 468 42.11 -15.85 -8.82
CA TRP A 468 41.24 -14.69 -8.75
C TRP A 468 40.40 -14.56 -10.02
N PHE A 469 41.01 -14.67 -11.21
CA PHE A 469 40.26 -14.62 -12.47
C PHE A 469 39.26 -15.78 -12.60
N GLN A 470 39.65 -16.99 -12.22
CA GLN A 470 38.76 -18.16 -12.27
C GLN A 470 37.56 -18.00 -11.33
N TRP A 471 37.77 -17.55 -10.09
CA TRP A 471 36.68 -17.26 -9.16
C TRP A 471 35.79 -16.13 -9.63
N SER A 472 36.38 -15.02 -10.11
CA SER A 472 35.64 -13.88 -10.65
C SER A 472 34.79 -14.27 -11.86
N ALA A 473 35.34 -15.05 -12.80
CA ALA A 473 34.58 -15.55 -13.94
C ALA A 473 33.43 -16.49 -13.50
N THR A 474 33.69 -17.36 -12.52
CA THR A 474 32.66 -18.26 -12.00
C THR A 474 31.55 -17.49 -11.28
N VAL A 475 31.86 -16.41 -10.56
CA VAL A 475 30.84 -15.52 -9.95
C VAL A 475 30.09 -14.74 -11.02
N PHE A 476 30.78 -14.21 -12.02
CA PHE A 476 30.12 -13.49 -13.11
C PHE A 476 29.09 -14.35 -13.83
N VAL A 477 29.30 -15.65 -13.91
CA VAL A 477 28.39 -16.58 -14.59
C VAL A 477 27.36 -17.19 -13.65
N GLY A 478 27.78 -17.60 -12.44
CA GLY A 478 26.95 -18.32 -11.48
C GLY A 478 26.24 -17.46 -10.43
N GLY A 479 26.64 -16.19 -10.32
CA GLY A 479 26.16 -15.26 -9.30
C GLY A 479 26.22 -15.84 -7.88
N VAL A 480 25.12 -15.71 -7.14
CA VAL A 480 24.95 -16.25 -5.77
C VAL A 480 25.24 -17.76 -5.65
N LEU A 481 25.08 -18.56 -6.71
CA LEU A 481 25.39 -20.00 -6.65
C LEU A 481 26.88 -20.23 -6.40
N THR A 482 27.73 -19.36 -6.94
CA THR A 482 29.18 -19.41 -6.74
C THR A 482 29.56 -19.03 -5.31
N TRP A 483 28.79 -18.17 -4.65
CA TRP A 483 28.98 -17.86 -3.23
C TRP A 483 28.77 -19.11 -2.36
N ASN A 484 27.70 -19.86 -2.65
CA ASN A 484 27.40 -21.12 -1.95
C ASN A 484 28.49 -22.18 -2.22
N HIS A 485 28.98 -22.27 -3.47
CA HIS A 485 30.08 -23.16 -3.82
C HIS A 485 31.37 -22.80 -3.06
N PHE A 486 31.71 -21.52 -3.00
CA PHE A 486 32.88 -21.03 -2.26
C PHE A 486 32.79 -21.38 -0.77
N ASP A 487 31.61 -21.19 -0.15
CA ASP A 487 31.38 -21.57 1.25
C ASP A 487 31.53 -23.09 1.48
N GLN A 488 31.12 -23.92 0.50
CA GLN A 488 31.35 -25.37 0.58
C GLN A 488 32.84 -25.73 0.48
N VAL A 489 33.60 -25.06 -0.39
CA VAL A 489 35.06 -25.24 -0.50
C VAL A 489 35.75 -24.88 0.81
N LEU A 490 35.39 -23.75 1.42
CA LEU A 490 35.91 -23.35 2.72
C LEU A 490 35.57 -24.35 3.81
N THR A 491 34.33 -24.84 3.86
CA THR A 491 33.90 -25.82 4.87
C THR A 491 34.65 -27.13 4.73
N LYS A 492 34.84 -27.63 3.50
CA LYS A 492 35.63 -28.84 3.24
C LYS A 492 37.09 -28.65 3.64
N LYS A 493 37.68 -27.50 3.31
CA LYS A 493 39.06 -27.18 3.68
C LYS A 493 39.22 -27.10 5.20
N ALA A 494 38.30 -26.45 5.89
CA ALA A 494 38.27 -26.35 7.35
C ALA A 494 38.15 -27.70 8.06
N ALA A 495 37.41 -28.65 7.47
CA ALA A 495 37.27 -29.99 8.03
C ALA A 495 38.51 -30.88 7.80
N SER A 496 39.38 -30.50 6.85
CA SER A 496 40.62 -31.22 6.53
C SER A 496 41.87 -30.65 7.20
N SER A 497 41.73 -29.54 7.95
CA SER A 497 42.79 -28.88 8.72
C SER A 497 42.53 -29.12 10.21
#